data_AF-A0A1U9V369-F1
#
_entry.id   AF-A0A1U9V369-F1
#
_cell.length_a   1.000
_cell.length_b   1.000
_cell.length_c   1.000
_cell.angle_alpha   90.00
_cell.angle_beta   90.00
_cell.angle_gamma   90.00
#
_symmetry.space_group_name_H-M   'P 1'
#
loop_
_entity.id
_entity.type
_entity.pdbx_description
1 polymer ?
#
loop_
_entity_poly.entity_id
_entity_poly.type
_entity_poly.pdbx_seq_one_letter_code
_entity_poly.pdbx_strand_id
1 'polypeptide(L)'
;MATARAGTRGEALKLLETEGVAVVELDYESGWQDAVELGRLGQKVGIRVEYRGHENIAVCSPAALVAGLLRPKTTFRQRNLYCQFDLDHLPADELESLEAKAAKLGDYILAGHLMREVDAQWTE
;
A
#
# COMPACT_ATOMS: atom_id res chain seq x y z
N MET A 1 3.08 22.55 0.28
CA MET A 1 2.47 21.77 1.37
C MET A 1 2.69 20.30 1.09
N ALA A 2 2.89 19.50 2.13
CA ALA A 2 3.34 18.11 2.04
C ALA A 2 2.26 17.11 2.47
N THR A 3 2.38 15.88 1.97
CA THR A 3 1.69 14.71 2.51
C THR A 3 2.52 14.14 3.66
N ALA A 4 1.89 13.90 4.80
CA ALA A 4 2.48 13.24 5.95
C ALA A 4 1.74 11.93 6.23
N ARG A 5 2.43 10.98 6.87
CA ARG A 5 1.89 9.66 7.19
C ARG A 5 1.89 9.44 8.69
N ALA A 6 0.77 8.94 9.20
CA ALA A 6 0.61 8.57 10.60
C ALA A 6 0.52 7.05 10.73
N GLY A 7 1.37 6.45 11.55
CA GLY A 7 1.30 5.03 11.93
C GLY A 7 0.41 4.78 13.14
N THR A 8 -0.14 5.83 13.76
CA THR A 8 -1.12 5.71 14.86
C THR A 8 -2.10 6.88 14.86
N ARG A 9 -3.25 6.72 15.53
CA ARG A 9 -4.20 7.82 15.78
C ARG A 9 -3.53 9.02 16.48
N GLY A 10 -2.64 8.75 17.45
CA GLY A 10 -1.93 9.80 18.19
C GLY A 10 -0.96 10.61 17.31
N GLU A 11 -0.27 9.94 16.38
CA GLU A 11 0.56 10.63 15.38
C GLU A 11 -0.29 11.45 14.41
N ALA A 12 -1.43 10.94 13.97
CA ALA A 12 -2.33 11.67 13.08
C ALA A 12 -2.80 12.99 13.71
N LEU A 13 -3.18 12.97 14.99
CA LEU A 13 -3.56 14.19 15.73
C LEU A 13 -2.41 15.22 15.77
N LYS A 14 -1.17 14.78 16.04
CA LYS A 14 0.00 15.67 16.01
C LYS A 14 0.24 16.28 14.62
N LEU A 15 0.05 15.48 13.57
CA LEU A 15 0.22 15.95 12.19
C LEU A 15 -0.85 16.97 11.78
N LEU A 16 -2.07 16.89 12.33
CA LEU A 16 -3.11 17.90 12.11
C LEU A 16 -2.78 19.26 12.71
N GLU A 17 -1.87 19.31 13.69
CA GLU A 17 -1.37 20.54 14.32
C GLU A 17 -0.07 21.04 13.65
N THR A 18 0.49 20.29 12.71
CA THR A 18 1.79 20.60 12.10
C THR A 18 1.63 21.52 10.89
N GLU A 19 2.33 22.65 10.90
CA GLU A 19 2.36 23.57 9.78
C GLU A 19 2.96 22.93 8.51
N GLY A 20 2.42 23.28 7.35
CA GLY A 20 2.92 22.82 6.05
C GLY A 20 2.40 21.45 5.61
N VAL A 21 1.63 20.74 6.43
CA VAL A 21 0.92 19.50 6.05
C VAL A 21 -0.39 19.86 5.34
N ALA A 22 -0.63 19.29 4.17
CA ALA A 22 -1.92 19.39 3.45
C ALA A 22 -2.72 18.10 3.49
N VAL A 23 -2.04 16.96 3.63
CA VAL A 23 -2.67 15.64 3.64
C VAL A 23 -2.05 14.79 4.74
N VAL A 24 -2.88 14.12 5.53
CA VAL A 24 -2.46 13.08 6.49
C VAL A 24 -2.99 11.74 6.02
N GLU A 25 -2.09 10.83 5.67
CA GLU A 25 -2.40 9.44 5.38
C GLU A 25 -2.38 8.62 6.67
N LEU A 26 -3.50 7.95 6.96
CA LEU A 26 -3.60 6.98 8.04
C LEU A 26 -3.07 5.63 7.52
N ASP A 27 -1.96 5.19 8.10
CA ASP A 27 -1.26 3.97 7.71
C ASP A 27 -1.08 3.02 8.90
N TYR A 28 -2.21 2.53 9.40
CA TYR A 28 -2.29 1.56 10.48
C TYR A 28 -3.60 0.77 10.39
N GLU A 29 -3.62 -0.39 11.02
CA GLU A 29 -4.69 -1.40 10.86
C GLU A 29 -6.10 -0.86 11.14
N SER A 30 -6.26 -0.11 12.22
CA SER A 30 -7.55 0.48 12.61
C SER A 30 -7.80 1.86 11.98
N GLY A 31 -6.96 2.32 11.04
CA GLY A 31 -7.07 3.66 10.45
C GLY A 31 -8.40 3.92 9.77
N TRP A 32 -9.05 2.88 9.24
CA TRP A 32 -10.40 2.98 8.66
C TRP A 32 -11.48 3.37 9.68
N GLN A 33 -11.31 3.00 10.96
CA GLN A 33 -12.25 3.35 12.03
C GLN A 33 -12.11 4.84 12.39
N ASP A 34 -10.88 5.34 12.41
CA ASP A 34 -10.57 6.72 12.78
C ASP A 34 -10.79 7.72 11.63
N ALA A 35 -10.79 7.26 10.37
CA ALA A 35 -10.81 8.11 9.18
C ALA A 35 -11.96 9.14 9.17
N VAL A 36 -13.14 8.77 9.67
CA VAL A 36 -14.31 9.66 9.71
C VAL A 36 -14.11 10.81 10.72
N GLU A 37 -13.66 10.48 11.94
CA GLU A 37 -13.47 11.48 12.99
C GLU A 37 -12.27 12.37 12.67
N LEU A 38 -11.12 11.77 12.33
CA LEU A 38 -9.92 12.51 11.94
C LEU A 38 -10.15 13.34 10.68
N GLY A 39 -10.93 12.84 9.72
CA GLY A 39 -11.34 13.61 8.54
C GLY A 39 -12.11 14.88 8.89
N ARG A 40 -13.04 14.81 9.85
CA ARG A 40 -13.75 16.02 10.34
C ARG A 40 -12.82 16.98 11.06
N LEU A 41 -11.86 16.49 11.83
CA LEU A 41 -10.87 17.34 12.51
C LEU A 41 -9.95 18.02 11.50
N GLY A 42 -9.43 17.27 10.51
CA GLY A 42 -8.59 17.81 9.45
C GLY A 42 -9.30 18.90 8.64
N GLN A 43 -10.57 18.70 8.27
CA GLN A 43 -11.34 19.71 7.54
C GLN A 43 -11.42 21.06 8.25
N LYS A 44 -11.51 21.08 9.60
CA LYS A 44 -11.55 22.31 10.38
C LYS A 44 -10.27 23.13 10.29
N VAL A 45 -9.14 22.47 10.03
CA VAL A 45 -7.81 23.09 9.91
C VAL A 45 -7.30 23.11 8.46
N GLY A 46 -8.14 22.74 7.49
CA GLY A 46 -7.79 22.74 6.07
C GLY A 46 -6.88 21.58 5.64
N ILE A 47 -6.80 20.50 6.42
CA ILE A 47 -5.99 19.32 6.13
C ILE A 47 -6.89 18.16 5.69
N ARG A 48 -6.56 17.51 4.59
CA ARG A 48 -7.27 16.32 4.12
C ARG A 48 -6.74 15.08 4.86
N VAL A 49 -7.61 14.26 5.42
CA VAL A 49 -7.23 12.98 6.01
C VAL A 49 -7.71 11.86 5.11
N GLU A 50 -6.83 10.90 4.82
CA GLU A 50 -7.12 9.80 3.92
C GLU A 50 -6.70 8.48 4.54
N TYR A 51 -7.49 7.44 4.32
CA TYR A 51 -7.13 6.07 4.62
C TYR A 51 -7.15 5.27 3.31
N ARG A 52 -6.09 4.49 3.08
CA ARG A 52 -5.98 3.58 1.94
C ARG A 52 -5.66 2.20 2.47
N GLY A 53 -6.57 1.25 2.26
CA GLY A 53 -6.38 -0.14 2.71
C GLY A 53 -5.48 -0.97 1.79
N HIS A 54 -5.33 -0.55 0.53
CA HIS A 54 -4.52 -1.25 -0.45
C HIS A 54 -3.80 -0.30 -1.40
N GLU A 55 -2.77 -0.84 -2.04
CA GLU A 55 -2.07 -0.26 -3.18
C GLU A 55 -1.94 -1.29 -4.30
N ASN A 56 -2.01 -0.81 -5.54
CA ASN A 56 -1.92 -1.63 -6.74
C ASN A 56 -0.52 -1.46 -7.34
N ILE A 57 0.21 -2.57 -7.47
CA ILE A 57 1.59 -2.57 -7.94
C ILE A 57 1.68 -3.33 -9.26
N ALA A 58 2.18 -2.68 -10.30
CA ALA A 58 2.53 -3.35 -11.54
C ALA A 58 3.89 -4.05 -11.37
N VAL A 59 3.96 -5.36 -11.60
CA VAL A 59 5.18 -6.15 -11.45
C VAL A 59 5.66 -6.60 -12.83
N CYS A 60 6.81 -6.11 -13.26
CA CYS A 60 7.23 -6.22 -14.66
C CYS A 60 7.86 -7.56 -15.05
N SER A 61 8.41 -8.30 -14.09
CA SER A 61 9.08 -9.58 -14.36
C SER A 61 9.05 -10.50 -13.12
N PRO A 62 9.32 -11.81 -13.29
CA PRO A 62 9.54 -12.73 -12.17
C PRO A 62 10.61 -12.24 -11.19
N ALA A 63 11.73 -11.70 -11.70
CA ALA A 63 12.80 -11.17 -10.86
C ALA A 63 12.33 -9.98 -10.02
N ALA A 64 11.52 -9.08 -10.61
CA ALA A 64 10.93 -7.96 -9.88
C ALA A 64 9.93 -8.43 -8.79
N LEU A 65 9.19 -9.52 -9.03
CA LEU A 65 8.32 -10.13 -8.03
C LEU A 65 9.13 -10.66 -6.83
N VAL A 66 10.17 -11.44 -7.10
CA VAL A 66 11.05 -11.99 -6.07
C VAL A 66 11.70 -10.88 -5.26
N ALA A 67 12.31 -9.89 -5.95
CA ALA A 67 12.97 -8.76 -5.32
C ALA A 67 11.98 -7.92 -4.49
N GLY A 68 10.80 -7.63 -5.02
CA GLY A 68 9.77 -6.86 -4.32
C GLY A 68 9.21 -7.55 -3.07
N LEU A 69 9.04 -8.87 -3.11
CA LEU A 69 8.65 -9.67 -1.94
C LEU A 69 9.77 -9.79 -0.89
N LEU A 70 11.03 -9.54 -1.25
CA LEU A 70 12.14 -9.46 -0.28
C LEU A 70 12.24 -8.09 0.39
N ARG A 71 11.69 -7.04 -0.22
CA ARG A 71 11.73 -5.68 0.35
C ARG A 71 10.77 -5.57 1.54
N PRO A 72 11.21 -5.03 2.69
CA PRO A 72 10.33 -4.74 3.82
C PRO A 72 9.16 -3.85 3.41
N LYS A 73 7.97 -4.11 3.93
CA LYS A 73 6.82 -3.22 3.73
C LYS A 73 7.02 -1.95 4.53
N THR A 74 6.86 -0.82 3.85
CA THR A 74 6.91 0.52 4.46
C THR A 74 5.55 1.02 4.92
N THR A 75 4.51 0.23 4.69
CA THR A 75 3.11 0.56 5.00
C THR A 75 2.34 -0.66 5.48
N PHE A 76 1.24 -0.42 6.18
CA PHE A 76 0.28 -1.47 6.56
C PHE A 76 -0.55 -1.98 5.37
N ARG A 77 -0.67 -1.18 4.30
CA ARG A 77 -1.49 -1.46 3.11
C ARG A 77 -1.27 -2.85 2.55
N GLN A 78 -2.35 -3.52 2.14
CA GLN A 78 -2.27 -4.70 1.29
C GLN A 78 -1.74 -4.31 -0.10
N ARG A 79 -0.82 -5.09 -0.68
CA ARG A 79 -0.32 -4.86 -2.03
C ARG A 79 -0.97 -5.83 -3.01
N ASN A 80 -1.69 -5.31 -4.00
CA ASN A 80 -2.20 -6.08 -5.12
C ASN A 80 -1.12 -6.09 -6.22
N LEU A 81 -0.45 -7.22 -6.39
CA LEU A 81 0.71 -7.40 -7.27
C LEU A 81 0.25 -7.90 -8.64
N TYR A 82 0.03 -6.97 -9.57
CA TYR A 82 -0.40 -7.26 -10.94
C TYR A 82 0.79 -7.65 -11.81
N CYS A 83 0.99 -8.95 -12.00
CA CYS A 83 2.10 -9.49 -12.79
C CYS A 83 1.87 -9.25 -14.29
N GLN A 84 2.72 -8.41 -14.90
CA GLN A 84 2.69 -8.06 -16.33
C GLN A 84 3.41 -9.11 -17.20
N PHE A 85 3.67 -10.28 -16.63
CA PHE A 85 4.24 -11.45 -17.28
C PHE A 85 3.30 -12.63 -17.05
N ASP A 86 3.44 -13.65 -17.89
CA ASP A 86 2.65 -14.87 -17.75
C ASP A 86 3.10 -15.66 -16.51
N LEU A 87 2.18 -15.89 -15.58
CA LEU A 87 2.46 -16.68 -14.38
C LEU A 87 2.71 -18.15 -14.72
N ASP A 88 2.20 -18.64 -15.86
CA ASP A 88 2.43 -20.01 -16.32
C ASP A 88 3.88 -20.26 -16.76
N HIS A 89 4.69 -19.20 -16.90
CA HIS A 89 6.13 -19.33 -17.11
C HIS A 89 6.91 -19.67 -15.84
N LEU A 90 6.31 -19.56 -14.65
CA LEU A 90 6.91 -19.99 -13.40
C LEU A 90 6.63 -21.47 -13.15
N PRO A 91 7.62 -22.25 -12.66
CA PRO A 91 7.37 -23.57 -12.10
C PRO A 91 6.27 -23.51 -11.02
N ALA A 92 5.37 -24.50 -10.99
CA ALA A 92 4.21 -24.48 -10.10
C ALA A 92 4.60 -24.41 -8.61
N ASP A 93 5.70 -25.07 -8.23
CA ASP A 93 6.28 -25.03 -6.88
C ASP A 93 6.88 -23.67 -6.53
N GLU A 94 7.48 -23.00 -7.52
CA GLU A 94 7.98 -21.63 -7.36
C GLU A 94 6.83 -20.63 -7.18
N LEU A 95 5.79 -20.73 -8.01
CA LEU A 95 4.60 -19.89 -7.91
C LEU A 95 3.90 -20.07 -6.55
N GLU A 96 3.68 -21.31 -6.10
CA GLU A 96 3.07 -21.61 -4.80
C GLU A 96 3.88 -21.00 -3.64
N SER A 97 5.22 -21.09 -3.71
CA SER A 97 6.12 -20.48 -2.72
C SER A 97 6.01 -18.96 -2.70
N LEU A 98 5.94 -18.32 -3.88
CA LEU A 98 5.79 -16.87 -4.00
C LEU A 98 4.42 -16.40 -3.51
N GLU A 99 3.35 -17.12 -3.81
CA GLU A 99 2.01 -16.86 -3.29
C GLU A 99 1.95 -16.98 -1.77
N ALA A 100 2.53 -18.05 -1.20
CA ALA A 100 2.60 -18.23 0.25
C ALA A 100 3.39 -17.10 0.93
N LYS A 101 4.46 -16.61 0.28
CA LYS A 101 5.23 -15.47 0.76
C LYS A 101 4.45 -14.16 0.67
N ALA A 102 3.77 -13.90 -0.44
CA ALA A 102 2.91 -12.74 -0.64
C ALA A 102 1.80 -12.71 0.42
N ALA A 103 1.11 -13.84 0.65
CA ALA A 103 0.05 -13.95 1.65
C ALA A 103 0.54 -13.62 3.07
N LYS A 104 1.75 -14.07 3.46
CA LYS A 104 2.35 -13.73 4.76
C LYS A 104 2.63 -12.23 4.94
N LEU A 105 2.85 -11.52 3.83
CA LEU A 105 3.05 -10.07 3.82
C LEU A 105 1.73 -9.30 3.70
N GLY A 106 0.60 -9.98 3.55
CA GLY A 106 -0.69 -9.36 3.27
C GLY A 106 -0.77 -8.83 1.84
N ASP A 107 -0.11 -9.48 0.89
CA ASP A 107 -0.11 -9.15 -0.53
C ASP A 107 -0.86 -10.23 -1.34
N TYR A 108 -1.34 -9.85 -2.51
CA TYR A 108 -2.04 -10.74 -3.44
C TYR A 108 -1.37 -10.71 -4.81
N ILE A 109 -0.99 -11.87 -5.33
CA ILE A 109 -0.53 -12.01 -6.72
C ILE A 109 -1.75 -12.09 -7.63
N LEU A 110 -1.79 -11.25 -8.66
CA LEU A 110 -2.90 -11.13 -9.59
C LEU A 110 -2.40 -11.13 -11.04
N ALA A 111 -3.23 -11.64 -11.94
CA ALA A 111 -2.96 -11.58 -13.37
C ALA A 111 -2.95 -10.13 -13.87
N GLY A 112 -1.98 -9.77 -14.72
CA GLY A 112 -1.80 -8.40 -15.20
C GLY A 112 -3.00 -7.80 -15.94
N HIS A 113 -3.83 -8.62 -16.59
CA HIS A 113 -5.04 -8.15 -17.27
C HIS A 113 -6.14 -7.66 -16.31
N LEU A 114 -6.04 -7.94 -15.01
CA LEU A 114 -6.95 -7.44 -13.97
C LEU A 114 -6.52 -6.06 -13.44
N MET A 115 -5.43 -5.50 -13.96
CA MET A 115 -4.81 -4.29 -13.48
C MET A 115 -5.78 -3.10 -13.48
N ARG A 116 -5.78 -2.39 -12.36
CA ARG A 116 -6.52 -1.14 -12.15
C ARG A 116 -5.54 0.04 -12.17
N GLU A 117 -5.94 1.18 -11.60
CA GLU A 117 -5.03 2.30 -11.35
C GLU A 117 -3.78 1.83 -10.59
N VAL A 118 -2.60 2.18 -11.11
CA VAL A 118 -1.31 1.71 -10.61
C VAL A 118 -0.72 2.75 -9.67
N ASP A 119 -0.41 2.35 -8.44
CA ASP A 119 0.24 3.19 -7.43
C ASP A 119 1.76 3.16 -7.55
N ALA A 120 2.33 2.01 -7.92
CA ALA A 120 3.76 1.82 -8.05
C ALA A 120 4.10 0.76 -9.09
N GLN A 121 5.33 0.81 -9.59
CA GLN A 121 5.87 -0.17 -10.51
C GLN A 121 7.11 -0.84 -9.90
N TRP A 122 7.16 -2.16 -9.96
CA TRP A 122 8.35 -2.94 -9.62
C TRP A 122 9.06 -3.32 -10.91
N THR A 123 10.16 -2.62 -11.16
CA THR A 123 11.21 -3.01 -12.10
C THR A 123 12.36 -3.67 -11.33
N GLU A 124 13.17 -4.44 -12.04
CA GLU A 124 14.36 -5.13 -11.50
C GLU A 124 15.30 -4.19 -10.75
#